data_AF-A0A6P6CXG9-F1
#
_entry.id   AF-A0A6P6CXG9-F1
#
_cell.length_a   1.000
_cell.length_b   1.000
_cell.length_c   1.000
_cell.angle_alpha   90.00
_cell.angle_beta   90.00
_cell.angle_gamma   90.00
#
_symmetry.space_group_name_H-M   'P 1'
#
loop_
_entity.id
_entity.type
_entity.pdbx_description
1 polymer ?
#
loop_
_entity_poly.entity_id
_entity_poly.type
_entity_poly.pdbx_seq_one_letter_code
_entity_poly.pdbx_strand_id
1 'polypeptide(L)'
;MDIDAEREKITKEIKELERILDPCSSSINVEVSDSSLESDSDADSLPDEDSDTAGPPISEEERWGEVSNDEDDAKEKTLPEDPETCLQLNMVYQEVIQEKLAEVGLLLAQNREQQEGVMWDLAGSKGPKVKDGKSLPPNLYIGHFMKPYFKDRVTGVGPPANEDARDKAAQGIKAFEALLVTKWKHWEKALLRKSVVSDRLQRLLQPKLLKLEYLQQKQSRVTSEAERQVLEKQSREAEKEIQEINQLPEEALLGSRLDAHDWEKISNVSFEGSRSAGEIQRFWQNWEHPSINKQEWSRQEVGQLKAIGDPRALEGERPYQAAPPSGIAELAVSSKI
;
A
#
# COMPACT_ATOMS: atom_id res chain seq x y z
N MET A 1 10.36 65.79 11.65
CA MET A 1 10.34 64.84 10.52
C MET A 1 10.08 65.68 9.28
N ASP A 2 10.97 65.59 8.31
CA ASP A 2 11.03 66.53 7.19
C ASP A 2 10.07 66.06 6.08
N ILE A 3 8.90 66.69 6.02
CA ILE A 3 7.79 66.31 5.14
C ILE A 3 8.20 66.46 3.67
N ASP A 4 9.13 67.38 3.38
CA ASP A 4 9.63 67.61 2.03
C ASP A 4 10.54 66.47 1.55
N ALA A 5 11.30 65.85 2.47
CA ALA A 5 12.12 64.68 2.16
C ALA A 5 11.27 63.44 1.85
N GLU A 6 10.13 63.26 2.54
CA GLU A 6 9.19 62.16 2.24
C GLU A 6 8.48 62.38 0.90
N ARG A 7 8.10 63.63 0.58
CA ARG A 7 7.52 63.98 -0.72
C ARG A 7 8.48 63.72 -1.87
N GLU A 8 9.76 64.08 -1.71
CA GLU A 8 10.78 63.83 -2.73
C GLU A 8 11.02 62.32 -2.93
N LYS A 9 11.00 61.54 -1.84
CA LYS A 9 11.12 60.08 -1.88
C LYS A 9 9.98 59.42 -2.66
N ILE A 10 8.74 59.80 -2.35
CA ILE A 10 7.55 59.27 -3.04
C ILE A 10 7.57 59.64 -4.53
N THR A 11 8.01 60.87 -4.85
CA THR A 11 8.09 61.33 -6.25
C THR A 11 9.13 60.54 -7.06
N LYS A 12 10.24 60.13 -6.44
CA LYS A 12 11.25 59.27 -7.07
C LYS A 12 10.74 57.83 -7.29
N GLU A 13 9.98 57.31 -6.33
CA GLU A 13 9.41 55.96 -6.39
C GLU A 13 8.34 55.85 -7.49
N ILE A 14 7.49 56.87 -7.64
CA ILE A 14 6.48 56.92 -8.72
C ILE A 14 7.15 56.93 -10.10
N LYS A 15 8.20 57.73 -10.30
CA LYS A 15 8.95 57.75 -11.58
C LYS A 15 9.61 56.42 -11.92
N GLU A 16 10.07 55.69 -10.91
CA GLU A 16 10.66 54.37 -11.11
C GLU A 16 9.60 53.32 -11.49
N LEU A 17 8.41 53.41 -10.88
CA LEU A 17 7.28 52.55 -11.25
C LEU A 17 6.77 52.85 -12.65
N GLU A 18 6.68 54.12 -13.06
CA GLU A 18 6.35 54.53 -14.42
C GLU A 18 7.37 53.98 -15.44
N ARG A 19 8.66 53.99 -15.10
CA ARG A 19 9.72 53.38 -15.94
C ARG A 19 9.57 51.86 -16.12
N ILE A 20 9.09 51.16 -15.09
CA ILE A 20 8.88 49.71 -15.11
C ILE A 20 7.60 49.34 -15.86
N LEU A 21 6.56 50.18 -15.74
CA LEU A 21 5.23 49.92 -16.27
C LEU A 21 5.04 50.39 -17.71
N ASP A 22 5.97 51.19 -18.26
CA ASP A 22 5.83 51.74 -19.61
C ASP A 22 5.83 50.61 -20.69
N PRO A 23 4.71 50.36 -21.40
CA PRO A 23 4.58 49.20 -22.29
C PRO A 23 5.33 49.31 -23.63
N CYS A 24 6.15 50.35 -23.83
CA CYS A 24 6.73 50.67 -25.15
C CYS A 24 8.23 50.38 -25.33
N SER A 25 8.87 49.63 -24.41
CA SER A 25 10.29 49.26 -24.60
C SER A 25 10.63 47.82 -24.23
N SER A 26 10.09 46.85 -24.99
CA SER A 26 10.83 45.66 -25.46
C SER A 26 9.93 44.76 -26.30
N SER A 27 9.93 45.02 -27.60
CA SER A 27 9.69 44.02 -28.62
C SER A 27 10.73 42.90 -28.47
N ILE A 28 10.36 41.79 -27.82
CA ILE A 28 11.13 40.55 -27.84
C ILE A 28 10.34 39.50 -28.63
N ASN A 29 10.99 39.04 -29.68
CA ASN A 29 10.52 38.18 -30.75
C ASN A 29 10.20 36.78 -30.19
N VAL A 30 8.95 36.32 -30.32
CA VAL A 30 8.60 34.91 -30.14
C VAL A 30 7.97 34.43 -31.45
N GLU A 31 8.79 33.73 -32.22
CA GLU A 31 8.40 33.05 -33.45
C GLU A 31 7.35 31.97 -33.13
N VAL A 32 6.12 32.19 -33.59
CA VAL A 32 5.12 31.13 -33.73
C VAL A 32 5.24 30.63 -35.15
N SER A 33 5.85 29.45 -35.29
CA SER A 33 6.01 28.78 -36.58
C SER A 33 4.66 28.27 -37.09
N ASP A 34 4.30 28.72 -38.29
CA ASP A 34 3.25 28.16 -39.13
C ASP A 34 3.61 26.72 -39.53
N SER A 35 2.64 25.81 -39.39
CA SER A 35 2.63 24.59 -40.19
C SER A 35 1.21 24.32 -40.69
N SER A 36 1.05 24.56 -41.99
CA SER A 36 -0.09 24.22 -42.81
C SER A 36 -0.23 22.70 -42.96
N LEU A 37 -1.45 22.18 -42.82
CA LEU A 37 -1.91 20.99 -43.55
C LEU A 37 -3.40 21.17 -43.88
N GLU A 38 -3.68 21.37 -45.16
CA GLU A 38 -5.00 21.22 -45.79
C GLU A 38 -5.45 19.76 -45.73
N SER A 39 -6.73 19.52 -45.42
CA SER A 39 -7.42 18.30 -45.86
C SER A 39 -8.94 18.53 -45.86
N ASP A 40 -9.50 18.53 -47.06
CA ASP A 40 -10.93 18.56 -47.39
C ASP A 40 -11.68 17.33 -46.86
N SER A 41 -12.91 17.53 -46.40
CA SER A 41 -14.04 16.63 -46.71
C SER A 41 -15.39 17.29 -46.39
N ASP A 42 -16.20 17.44 -47.43
CA ASP A 42 -17.56 17.97 -47.45
C ASP A 42 -18.60 17.13 -46.67
N ALA A 43 -19.55 17.88 -46.09
CA ALA A 43 -20.99 17.67 -45.93
C ALA A 43 -21.58 16.25 -45.65
N ASP A 44 -22.33 16.11 -44.54
CA ASP A 44 -23.82 16.16 -44.57
C ASP A 44 -24.46 16.19 -43.15
N SER A 45 -25.23 17.27 -42.92
CA SER A 45 -26.44 17.53 -42.10
C SER A 45 -26.71 17.03 -40.66
N LEU A 46 -27.14 18.01 -39.85
CA LEU A 46 -27.71 18.01 -38.48
C LEU A 46 -29.15 17.44 -38.39
N PRO A 47 -29.73 17.26 -37.18
CA PRO A 47 -30.39 18.36 -36.42
C PRO A 47 -29.94 18.41 -34.93
N ASP A 48 -29.60 19.57 -34.37
CA ASP A 48 -30.43 20.63 -33.76
C ASP A 48 -30.84 20.39 -32.29
N GLU A 49 -30.63 21.47 -31.52
CA GLU A 49 -31.13 21.85 -30.19
C GLU A 49 -30.27 21.63 -28.92
N ASP A 50 -30.12 22.76 -28.22
CA ASP A 50 -29.77 23.04 -26.81
C ASP A 50 -28.31 23.02 -26.36
N SER A 51 -27.69 24.21 -26.38
CA SER A 51 -26.60 24.59 -25.49
C SER A 51 -26.65 26.08 -25.15
N ASP A 52 -27.28 26.40 -24.02
CA ASP A 52 -27.19 27.71 -23.38
C ASP A 52 -25.80 27.91 -22.79
N THR A 53 -25.02 28.80 -23.42
CA THR A 53 -23.71 29.26 -22.96
C THR A 53 -23.89 30.50 -22.08
N ALA A 54 -23.52 30.37 -20.80
CA ALA A 54 -23.49 31.46 -19.84
C ALA A 54 -22.46 32.54 -20.23
N GLY A 55 -22.95 33.74 -20.53
CA GLY A 55 -22.15 34.96 -20.67
C GLY A 55 -21.81 35.61 -19.31
N PRO A 56 -20.81 36.50 -19.26
CA PRO A 56 -20.24 37.06 -18.03
C PRO A 56 -21.17 38.09 -17.36
N PRO A 57 -21.17 38.21 -16.02
CA PRO A 57 -22.12 39.05 -15.30
C PRO A 57 -21.74 40.54 -15.38
N ILE A 58 -22.76 41.33 -15.67
CA ILE A 58 -22.75 42.79 -15.74
C ILE A 58 -22.81 43.34 -14.31
N SER A 59 -21.96 44.33 -14.04
CA SER A 59 -21.94 45.15 -12.83
C SER A 59 -23.24 45.94 -12.69
N GLU A 60 -24.06 45.64 -11.69
CA GLU A 60 -25.20 46.45 -11.25
C GLU A 60 -24.87 47.18 -9.94
N GLU A 61 -24.27 48.34 -10.10
CA GLU A 61 -24.30 49.40 -9.10
C GLU A 61 -25.62 50.16 -9.29
N GLU A 62 -26.27 50.52 -8.17
CA GLU A 62 -27.49 51.34 -8.05
C GLU A 62 -28.87 50.68 -8.30
N ARG A 63 -29.39 50.00 -7.27
CA ARG A 63 -30.86 49.98 -7.04
C ARG A 63 -31.23 49.74 -5.58
N TRP A 64 -31.04 50.74 -4.72
CA TRP A 64 -31.70 50.80 -3.41
C TRP A 64 -32.97 51.65 -3.53
N GLY A 65 -34.11 50.99 -3.63
CA GLY A 65 -35.42 51.63 -3.69
C GLY A 65 -36.54 50.67 -3.29
N GLU A 66 -37.01 50.85 -2.06
CA GLU A 66 -38.32 50.49 -1.49
C GLU A 66 -38.84 49.06 -1.64
N VAL A 67 -38.88 48.33 -0.51
CA VAL A 67 -40.13 47.69 -0.03
C VAL A 67 -40.22 47.88 1.48
N SER A 68 -41.22 48.65 1.89
CA SER A 68 -41.75 48.78 3.25
C SER A 68 -42.58 47.54 3.63
N ASN A 69 -42.43 47.04 4.87
CA ASN A 69 -43.52 47.04 5.85
C ASN A 69 -43.10 46.34 7.15
N ASP A 70 -43.20 47.11 8.24
CA ASP A 70 -43.80 46.76 9.52
C ASP A 70 -43.59 45.34 10.06
N GLU A 71 -42.54 45.20 10.87
CA GLU A 71 -42.71 44.52 12.16
C GLU A 71 -42.33 45.50 13.27
N ASP A 72 -43.28 45.70 14.19
CA ASP A 72 -43.19 46.49 15.41
C ASP A 72 -41.82 46.37 16.12
N ASP A 73 -40.91 47.30 15.86
CA ASP A 73 -39.87 47.63 16.82
C ASP A 73 -40.31 48.85 17.62
N ALA A 74 -41.35 48.65 18.44
CA ALA A 74 -41.67 49.50 19.60
C ALA A 74 -40.57 49.40 20.69
N LYS A 75 -39.32 49.26 20.26
CA LYS A 75 -38.07 49.47 20.97
C LYS A 75 -37.11 50.20 20.03
N GLU A 76 -37.59 51.26 19.39
CA GLU A 76 -36.83 52.50 19.36
C GLU A 76 -36.40 52.76 20.81
N LYS A 77 -35.24 52.20 21.15
CA LYS A 77 -34.59 52.35 22.44
C LYS A 77 -34.41 53.84 22.55
N THR A 78 -35.29 54.47 23.31
CA THR A 78 -35.11 55.81 23.86
C THR A 78 -33.66 55.87 24.31
N LEU A 79 -32.81 56.47 23.47
CA LEU A 79 -31.44 56.73 23.86
C LEU A 79 -31.58 57.53 25.14
N PRO A 80 -30.94 57.11 26.25
CA PRO A 80 -31.06 57.86 27.47
C PRO A 80 -30.70 59.32 27.21
N GLU A 81 -31.67 60.24 27.29
CA GLU A 81 -31.47 61.67 26.95
C GLU A 81 -30.46 62.34 27.90
N ASP A 82 -30.20 61.71 29.03
CA ASP A 82 -29.23 62.12 30.00
C ASP A 82 -27.79 61.72 29.58
N PRO A 83 -26.85 62.68 29.44
CA PRO A 83 -25.49 62.43 28.98
C PRO A 83 -24.71 61.49 29.90
N GLU A 84 -25.04 61.45 31.19
CA GLU A 84 -24.41 60.53 32.16
C GLU A 84 -24.81 59.08 31.86
N THR A 85 -26.08 58.83 31.52
CA THR A 85 -26.55 57.49 31.15
C THR A 85 -26.03 57.02 29.78
N CYS A 86 -25.89 57.94 28.80
CA CYS A 86 -25.22 57.64 27.52
C CYS A 86 -23.74 57.25 27.71
N LEU A 87 -23.02 57.93 28.62
CA LEU A 87 -21.63 57.62 28.94
C LEU A 87 -21.51 56.24 29.59
N GLN A 88 -22.38 55.93 30.55
CA GLN A 88 -22.41 54.61 31.21
C GLN A 88 -22.65 53.48 30.19
N LEU A 89 -23.59 53.66 29.26
CA LEU A 89 -23.85 52.67 28.21
C LEU A 89 -22.64 52.51 27.27
N ASN A 90 -21.97 53.61 26.92
CA ASN A 90 -20.75 53.56 26.12
C ASN A 90 -19.63 52.81 26.84
N MET A 91 -19.46 53.04 28.15
CA MET A 91 -18.49 52.29 28.96
C MET A 91 -18.78 50.79 28.97
N VAL A 92 -20.05 50.39 29.14
CA VAL A 92 -20.45 48.98 29.06
C VAL A 92 -20.17 48.40 27.67
N TYR A 93 -20.46 49.13 26.59
CA TYR A 93 -20.11 48.65 25.24
C TYR A 93 -18.61 48.51 25.05
N GLN A 94 -17.81 49.43 25.58
CA GLN A 94 -16.35 49.30 25.54
C GLN A 94 -15.89 48.06 26.30
N GLU A 95 -16.45 47.76 27.47
CA GLU A 95 -16.16 46.55 28.23
C GLU A 95 -16.54 45.28 27.45
N VAL A 96 -17.74 45.25 26.84
CA VAL A 96 -18.18 44.12 26.02
C VAL A 96 -17.27 43.94 24.79
N ILE A 97 -16.87 45.03 24.14
CA ILE A 97 -15.93 44.97 23.00
C ILE A 97 -14.58 44.41 23.46
N GLN A 98 -14.07 44.86 24.61
CA GLN A 98 -12.83 44.36 25.19
C GLN A 98 -12.93 42.87 25.54
N GLU A 99 -14.04 42.43 26.13
CA GLU A 99 -14.31 41.02 26.42
C GLU A 99 -14.34 40.18 25.14
N LYS A 100 -15.05 40.64 24.10
CA LYS A 100 -15.10 39.94 22.80
C LYS A 100 -13.76 39.89 22.10
N LEU A 101 -12.96 40.95 22.19
CA LEU A 101 -11.59 40.95 21.66
C LEU A 101 -10.71 39.95 22.42
N ALA A 102 -10.86 39.84 23.74
CA ALA A 102 -10.15 38.84 24.54
C ALA A 102 -10.58 37.40 24.19
N GLU A 103 -11.88 37.17 24.00
CA GLU A 103 -12.44 35.88 23.57
C GLU A 103 -11.90 35.46 22.20
N VAL A 104 -11.90 36.37 21.22
CA VAL A 104 -11.31 36.13 19.89
C VAL A 104 -9.81 35.88 19.99
N GLY A 105 -9.10 36.63 20.83
CA GLY A 105 -7.68 36.41 21.08
C GLY A 105 -7.37 35.01 21.61
N LEU A 106 -8.20 34.51 22.53
CA LEU A 106 -8.08 33.15 23.05
C LEU A 106 -8.35 32.09 21.97
N LEU A 107 -9.42 32.26 21.19
CA LEU A 107 -9.77 31.35 20.09
C LEU A 107 -8.68 31.31 19.01
N LEU A 108 -8.07 32.46 18.68
CA LEU A 108 -6.94 32.53 17.76
C LEU A 108 -5.70 31.82 18.31
N ALA A 109 -5.40 31.98 19.60
CA ALA A 109 -4.29 31.27 20.24
C ALA A 109 -4.50 29.75 20.21
N GLN A 110 -5.72 29.29 20.54
CA GLN A 110 -6.09 27.88 20.47
C GLN A 110 -6.02 27.34 19.03
N ASN A 111 -6.49 28.12 18.05
CA ASN A 111 -6.40 27.73 16.63
C ASN A 111 -4.95 27.61 16.18
N ARG A 112 -4.08 28.54 16.60
CA ARG A 112 -2.65 28.48 16.31
C ARG A 112 -1.99 27.25 16.94
N GLU A 113 -2.31 26.92 18.20
CA GLU A 113 -1.81 25.71 18.85
C GLU A 113 -2.27 24.44 18.11
N GLN A 114 -3.54 24.39 17.68
CA GLN A 114 -4.05 23.27 16.86
C GLN A 114 -3.33 23.18 15.52
N GLN A 115 -3.08 24.31 14.84
CA GLN A 115 -2.30 24.35 13.61
C GLN A 115 -0.86 23.88 13.84
N GLU A 116 -0.23 24.29 14.94
CA GLU A 116 1.10 23.84 15.34
C GLU A 116 1.13 22.34 15.66
N GLY A 117 0.10 21.80 16.32
CA GLY A 117 -0.07 20.36 16.55
C GLY A 117 -0.20 19.57 15.25
N VAL A 118 -1.06 20.03 14.32
CA VAL A 118 -1.20 19.41 12.99
C VAL A 118 0.10 19.50 12.20
N MET A 119 0.82 20.62 12.28
CA MET A 119 2.15 20.78 11.67
C MET A 119 3.19 19.85 12.29
N TRP A 120 3.16 19.66 13.62
CA TRP A 120 4.02 18.71 14.31
C TRP A 120 3.70 17.26 13.96
N ASP A 121 2.43 16.89 13.84
CA ASP A 121 2.01 15.57 13.39
C ASP A 121 2.42 15.32 11.93
N LEU A 122 2.32 16.35 11.08
CA LEU A 122 2.79 16.31 9.69
C LEU A 122 4.33 16.22 9.59
N ALA A 123 5.05 16.88 10.51
CA ALA A 123 6.50 16.87 10.57
C ALA A 123 7.08 15.65 11.33
N GLY A 124 6.30 15.04 12.22
CA GLY A 124 6.69 13.98 13.17
C GLY A 124 6.97 12.61 12.55
N SER A 125 6.76 12.44 11.24
CA SER A 125 7.27 11.28 10.48
C SER A 125 8.72 11.47 9.99
N LYS A 126 9.31 12.67 10.14
CA LYS A 126 10.71 12.91 9.76
C LYS A 126 11.64 12.66 10.94
N GLY A 127 11.92 11.38 11.19
CA GLY A 127 13.11 10.99 11.95
C GLY A 127 14.38 11.62 11.36
N PRO A 128 15.45 11.76 12.16
CA PRO A 128 16.68 12.40 11.72
C PRO A 128 17.23 11.68 10.49
N LYS A 129 17.44 12.46 9.43
CA LYS A 129 17.95 12.02 8.13
C LYS A 129 19.25 11.22 8.29
N VAL A 130 19.14 9.90 8.33
CA VAL A 130 20.20 9.03 7.85
C VAL A 130 20.10 9.02 6.34
N LYS A 131 21.15 9.55 5.71
CA LYS A 131 21.40 9.42 4.29
C LYS A 131 21.49 7.93 3.97
N ASP A 132 20.57 7.47 3.13
CA ASP A 132 20.68 6.35 2.17
C ASP A 132 19.38 5.56 2.11
N GLY A 133 18.66 5.71 0.99
CA GLY A 133 17.45 4.93 0.74
C GLY A 133 16.44 5.57 -0.19
N LYS A 134 16.82 5.77 -1.46
CA LYS A 134 15.94 5.84 -2.64
C LYS A 134 14.50 6.34 -2.39
N SER A 135 14.32 7.66 -2.22
CA SER A 135 13.08 8.25 -2.75
C SER A 135 13.17 8.15 -4.27
N LEU A 136 12.19 7.49 -4.90
CA LEU A 136 12.13 7.40 -6.35
C LEU A 136 12.05 8.82 -6.94
N PRO A 137 12.69 9.07 -8.10
CA PRO A 137 12.69 10.40 -8.70
C PRO A 137 11.25 10.85 -9.00
N PRO A 138 10.90 12.14 -8.79
CA PRO A 138 9.54 12.67 -8.97
C PRO A 138 8.97 12.53 -10.39
N ASN A 139 9.80 12.15 -11.37
CA ASN A 139 9.47 12.14 -12.79
C ASN A 139 9.43 10.73 -13.40
N LEU A 140 9.04 9.71 -12.64
CA LEU A 140 8.55 8.48 -13.27
C LEU A 140 7.07 8.68 -13.59
N TYR A 141 6.80 9.14 -14.80
CA TYR A 141 5.49 8.98 -15.42
C TYR A 141 5.23 7.48 -15.55
N ILE A 142 4.65 6.91 -14.49
CA ILE A 142 4.02 5.60 -14.56
C ILE A 142 2.73 5.88 -15.33
N GLY A 143 2.61 5.29 -16.52
CA GLY A 143 1.43 5.46 -17.36
C GLY A 143 0.14 5.20 -16.55
N HIS A 144 -0.97 5.71 -17.08
CA HIS A 144 -2.33 5.75 -16.53
C HIS A 144 -2.96 4.40 -16.12
N PHE A 145 -2.17 3.35 -15.90
CA PHE A 145 -2.57 1.95 -15.83
C PHE A 145 -2.02 1.17 -14.64
N MET A 146 -1.46 1.81 -13.60
CA MET A 146 -1.07 1.10 -12.37
C MET A 146 -1.57 1.80 -11.11
N LYS A 147 -2.14 0.99 -10.20
CA LYS A 147 -2.64 1.43 -8.89
C LYS A 147 -1.51 1.91 -7.97
N PRO A 148 -1.84 2.77 -6.99
CA PRO A 148 -3.14 3.41 -6.77
C PRO A 148 -3.33 4.65 -7.65
N TYR A 149 -4.48 4.70 -8.34
CA TYR A 149 -4.94 5.88 -9.08
C TYR A 149 -5.09 7.12 -8.19
N PHE A 150 -5.22 6.90 -6.88
CA PHE A 150 -5.24 7.93 -5.83
C PHE A 150 -4.31 7.49 -4.70
N LYS A 151 -3.34 8.32 -4.35
CA LYS A 151 -2.49 8.15 -3.15
C LYS A 151 -2.71 9.35 -2.26
N ASP A 152 -2.90 9.13 -0.96
CA ASP A 152 -2.80 10.23 -0.01
C ASP A 152 -1.37 10.79 -0.02
N ARG A 153 -1.23 12.12 -0.07
CA ARG A 153 0.08 12.80 -0.11
C ARG A 153 0.90 12.57 1.16
N VAL A 154 0.25 12.30 2.28
CA VAL A 154 0.91 12.16 3.59
C VAL A 154 1.31 10.71 3.83
N THR A 155 0.39 9.76 3.66
CA THR A 155 0.65 8.34 3.95
C THR A 155 1.15 7.53 2.76
N GLY A 156 0.92 8.00 1.52
CA GLY A 156 1.23 7.26 0.29
C GLY A 156 0.37 6.01 0.08
N VAL A 157 -0.61 5.75 0.95
CA VAL A 157 -1.50 4.59 0.91
C VAL A 157 -2.69 4.92 0.00
N GLY A 158 -3.13 3.92 -0.78
CA GLY A 158 -4.31 4.04 -1.62
C GLY A 158 -5.62 3.96 -0.80
N PRO A 159 -6.77 4.25 -1.40
CA PRO A 159 -8.07 4.04 -0.78
C PRO A 159 -8.22 2.62 -0.21
N PRO A 160 -8.91 2.44 0.92
CA PRO A 160 -9.15 1.13 1.50
C PRO A 160 -9.90 0.21 0.51
N ALA A 161 -9.76 -1.10 0.70
CA ALA A 161 -10.43 -2.09 -0.14
C ALA A 161 -11.96 -1.87 -0.13
N ASN A 162 -12.55 -1.69 -1.31
CA ASN A 162 -13.99 -1.59 -1.47
C ASN A 162 -14.69 -2.91 -1.11
N GLU A 163 -16.01 -2.88 -0.90
CA GLU A 163 -16.81 -4.05 -0.51
C GLU A 163 -16.62 -5.23 -1.48
N ASP A 164 -16.68 -4.99 -2.80
CA ASP A 164 -16.42 -6.00 -3.82
C ASP A 164 -15.03 -6.65 -3.70
N ALA A 165 -13.96 -5.89 -3.40
CA ALA A 165 -12.64 -6.47 -3.19
C ALA A 165 -12.57 -7.32 -1.92
N ARG A 166 -13.27 -6.91 -0.85
CA ARG A 166 -13.38 -7.67 0.40
C ARG A 166 -14.16 -8.97 0.18
N ASP A 167 -15.27 -8.92 -0.54
CA ASP A 167 -16.10 -10.09 -0.85
C ASP A 167 -15.37 -11.09 -1.74
N LYS A 168 -14.66 -10.60 -2.77
CA LYS A 168 -13.80 -11.44 -3.61
C LYS A 168 -12.69 -12.12 -2.80
N ALA A 169 -12.03 -11.36 -1.92
CA ALA A 169 -11.02 -11.94 -1.03
C ALA A 169 -11.62 -12.98 -0.06
N ALA A 170 -12.82 -12.74 0.47
CA ALA A 170 -13.54 -13.68 1.33
C ALA A 170 -13.95 -14.96 0.59
N GLN A 171 -14.30 -14.85 -0.69
CA GLN A 171 -14.53 -16.00 -1.58
C GLN A 171 -13.23 -16.72 -2.00
N GLY A 172 -12.07 -16.27 -1.53
CA GLY A 172 -10.76 -16.84 -1.86
C GLY A 172 -10.24 -16.45 -3.25
N ILE A 173 -10.85 -15.47 -3.90
CA ILE A 173 -10.37 -14.94 -5.18
C ILE A 173 -9.11 -14.13 -4.90
N LYS A 174 -7.98 -14.65 -5.35
CA LYS A 174 -6.66 -14.04 -5.15
C LYS A 174 -6.55 -12.76 -5.96
N ALA A 175 -5.95 -11.73 -5.35
CA ALA A 175 -5.57 -10.51 -6.05
C ALA A 175 -4.58 -10.80 -7.18
N PHE A 176 -4.56 -9.95 -8.21
CA PHE A 176 -3.66 -10.09 -9.35
C PHE A 176 -2.18 -10.22 -8.94
N GLU A 177 -1.75 -9.46 -7.92
CA GLU A 177 -0.39 -9.53 -7.37
C GLU A 177 -0.04 -10.93 -6.84
N ALA A 178 -1.00 -11.61 -6.22
CA ALA A 178 -0.83 -12.99 -5.75
C ALA A 178 -0.89 -14.03 -6.88
N LEU A 179 -1.27 -13.63 -8.09
CA LEU A 179 -1.20 -14.45 -9.30
C LEU A 179 0.09 -14.23 -10.09
N LEU A 180 0.91 -13.23 -9.74
CA LEU A 180 2.21 -13.00 -10.37
C LEU A 180 3.16 -14.13 -10.00
N VAL A 181 3.30 -15.10 -10.91
CA VAL A 181 4.31 -16.14 -10.80
C VAL A 181 5.68 -15.54 -11.11
N THR A 182 6.38 -15.15 -10.06
CA THR A 182 7.76 -14.68 -10.17
C THR A 182 8.66 -15.84 -10.57
N LYS A 183 9.23 -15.76 -11.78
CA LYS A 183 10.13 -16.78 -12.33
C LYS A 183 11.29 -17.05 -11.37
N TRP A 184 11.59 -18.32 -11.14
CA TRP A 184 12.74 -18.74 -10.33
C TRP A 184 14.04 -18.52 -11.09
N LYS A 185 14.94 -17.72 -10.52
CA LYS A 185 16.26 -17.46 -11.09
C LYS A 185 17.16 -18.68 -10.91
N HIS A 186 18.17 -18.82 -11.77
CA HIS A 186 19.09 -19.98 -11.70
C HIS A 186 19.83 -20.05 -10.36
N TRP A 187 20.28 -18.91 -9.84
CA TRP A 187 20.96 -18.85 -8.54
C TRP A 187 20.02 -19.17 -7.38
N GLU A 188 18.74 -18.79 -7.45
CA GLU A 188 17.72 -19.13 -6.42
C GLU A 188 17.52 -20.65 -6.35
N LYS A 189 17.54 -21.34 -7.50
CA LYS A 189 17.44 -22.81 -7.56
C LYS A 189 18.67 -23.49 -6.95
N ALA A 190 19.86 -22.99 -7.28
CA ALA A 190 21.11 -23.50 -6.71
C ALA A 190 21.16 -23.23 -5.19
N LEU A 191 20.71 -22.06 -4.75
CA LEU A 191 20.58 -21.72 -3.33
C LEU A 191 19.61 -22.67 -2.63
N LEU A 192 18.43 -22.91 -3.19
CA LEU A 192 17.45 -23.83 -2.61
C LEU A 192 18.04 -25.23 -2.41
N ARG A 193 18.72 -25.78 -3.41
CA ARG A 193 19.38 -27.09 -3.29
C ARG A 193 20.38 -27.11 -2.13
N LYS A 194 21.26 -26.10 -2.06
CA LYS A 194 22.25 -25.97 -0.98
C LYS A 194 21.60 -25.83 0.39
N SER A 195 20.56 -25.01 0.50
CA SER A 195 19.81 -24.80 1.74
C SER A 195 19.14 -26.07 2.22
N VAL A 196 18.55 -26.86 1.33
CA VAL A 196 17.93 -28.15 1.66
C VAL A 196 18.98 -29.17 2.12
N VAL A 197 20.10 -29.30 1.39
CA VAL A 197 21.22 -30.18 1.78
C VAL A 197 21.77 -29.78 3.15
N SER A 198 22.04 -28.49 3.35
CA SER A 198 22.57 -27.96 4.61
C SER A 198 21.59 -28.18 5.78
N ASP A 199 20.30 -27.93 5.57
CA ASP A 199 19.28 -28.13 6.59
C ASP A 199 19.15 -29.61 6.99
N ARG A 200 19.15 -30.52 6.02
CA ARG A 200 19.17 -31.96 6.27
C ARG A 200 20.43 -32.39 7.00
N LEU A 201 21.60 -31.96 6.53
CA LEU A 201 22.87 -32.27 7.16
C LEU A 201 22.88 -31.82 8.62
N GLN A 202 22.44 -30.58 8.89
CA GLN A 202 22.32 -30.06 10.25
C GLN A 202 21.40 -30.91 11.11
N ARG A 203 20.24 -31.33 10.58
CA ARG A 203 19.28 -32.17 11.32
C ARG A 203 19.81 -33.57 11.63
N LEU A 204 20.64 -34.14 10.76
CA LEU A 204 21.31 -35.41 11.01
C LEU A 204 22.45 -35.26 12.02
N LEU A 205 23.21 -34.17 11.95
CA LEU A 205 24.37 -33.92 12.83
C LEU A 205 23.98 -33.52 14.25
N GLN A 206 22.96 -32.67 14.41
CA GLN A 206 22.54 -32.11 15.70
C GLN A 206 22.33 -33.17 16.81
N PRO A 207 21.59 -34.28 16.60
CA PRO A 207 21.43 -35.30 17.65
C PRO A 207 22.73 -36.02 17.99
N LYS A 208 23.65 -36.20 17.02
CA LYS A 208 24.94 -36.87 17.25
C LYS A 208 25.90 -35.98 18.03
N LEU A 209 25.95 -34.69 17.71
CA LEU A 209 26.74 -33.70 18.44
C LEU A 209 26.26 -33.57 19.90
N LEU A 210 24.95 -33.45 20.12
CA LEU A 210 24.39 -33.41 21.47
C LEU A 210 24.67 -34.70 22.25
N LYS A 211 24.64 -35.86 21.59
CA LYS A 211 24.98 -37.13 22.23
C LYS A 211 26.45 -37.18 22.64
N LEU A 212 27.35 -36.70 21.79
CA LEU A 212 28.78 -36.63 22.05
C LEU A 212 29.07 -35.69 23.24
N GLU A 213 28.49 -34.49 23.26
CA GLU A 213 28.61 -33.55 24.39
C GLU A 213 28.14 -34.18 25.70
N TYR A 214 26.98 -34.86 25.66
CA TYR A 214 26.46 -35.59 26.82
C TYR A 214 27.40 -36.69 27.31
N LEU A 215 27.96 -37.48 26.39
CA LEU A 215 28.90 -38.56 26.74
C LEU A 215 30.20 -38.01 27.33
N GLN A 216 30.75 -36.92 26.77
CA GLN A 216 31.92 -36.22 27.32
C GLN A 216 31.63 -35.67 28.72
N GLN A 217 30.47 -35.03 28.91
CA GLN A 217 30.07 -34.53 30.22
C GLN A 217 29.94 -35.69 31.23
N LYS A 218 29.32 -36.81 30.82
CA LYS A 218 29.19 -37.99 31.69
C LYS A 218 30.55 -38.60 32.02
N GLN A 219 31.47 -38.66 31.06
CA GLN A 219 32.81 -39.21 31.24
C GLN A 219 33.62 -38.39 32.27
N SER A 220 33.46 -37.07 32.31
CA SER A 220 34.13 -36.21 33.31
C SER A 220 33.66 -36.43 34.76
N ARG A 221 32.50 -37.06 34.96
CA ARG A 221 31.90 -37.29 36.28
C ARG A 221 32.09 -38.72 36.80
N VAL A 222 32.41 -39.66 35.91
CA VAL A 222 32.58 -41.08 36.24
C VAL A 222 33.97 -41.34 36.82
N THR A 223 34.01 -42.07 37.93
CA THR A 223 35.26 -42.49 38.60
C THR A 223 35.67 -43.93 38.29
N SER A 224 34.74 -44.75 37.80
CA SER A 224 34.99 -46.14 37.41
C SER A 224 35.68 -46.22 36.06
N GLU A 225 36.87 -46.82 36.02
CA GLU A 225 37.68 -46.98 34.80
C GLU A 225 36.96 -47.83 33.74
N ALA A 226 36.25 -48.89 34.15
CA ALA A 226 35.47 -49.74 33.25
C ALA A 226 34.32 -48.96 32.58
N GLU A 227 33.60 -48.15 33.35
CA GLU A 227 32.53 -47.30 32.81
C GLU A 227 33.10 -46.19 31.90
N ARG A 228 34.24 -45.62 32.27
CA ARG A 228 34.95 -44.62 31.47
C ARG A 228 35.35 -45.18 30.10
N GLN A 229 35.86 -46.41 30.05
CA GLN A 229 36.21 -47.09 28.80
C GLN A 229 34.99 -47.40 27.92
N VAL A 230 33.85 -47.75 28.51
CA VAL A 230 32.59 -47.95 27.76
C VAL A 230 32.11 -46.62 27.16
N LEU A 231 32.13 -45.53 27.94
CA LEU A 231 31.76 -44.21 27.46
C LEU A 231 32.70 -43.71 26.35
N GLU A 232 34.00 -43.99 26.47
CA GLU A 232 34.96 -43.63 25.43
C GLU A 232 34.68 -44.36 24.10
N LYS A 233 34.33 -45.65 24.15
CA LYS A 233 33.92 -46.39 22.95
C LYS A 233 32.67 -45.78 22.31
N GLN A 234 31.67 -45.42 23.11
CA GLN A 234 30.46 -44.77 22.61
C GLN A 234 30.75 -43.38 22.02
N SER A 235 31.65 -42.61 22.62
CA SER A 235 32.07 -41.31 22.07
C SER A 235 32.77 -41.48 20.72
N ARG A 236 33.68 -42.45 20.60
CA ARG A 236 34.35 -42.75 19.32
C ARG A 236 33.38 -43.22 18.24
N GLU A 237 32.36 -43.99 18.61
CA GLU A 237 31.30 -44.41 17.68
C GLU A 237 30.48 -43.20 17.21
N ALA A 238 30.05 -42.33 18.13
CA ALA A 238 29.34 -41.10 17.79
C ALA A 238 30.18 -40.15 16.91
N GLU A 239 31.49 -40.02 17.17
CA GLU A 239 32.43 -39.27 16.33
C GLU A 239 32.54 -39.87 14.92
N LYS A 240 32.59 -41.20 14.81
CA LYS A 240 32.61 -41.91 13.53
C LYS A 240 31.33 -41.66 12.74
N GLU A 241 30.16 -41.76 13.38
CA GLU A 241 28.88 -41.45 12.76
C GLU A 241 28.81 -40.00 12.27
N ILE A 242 29.33 -39.03 13.04
CA ILE A 242 29.43 -37.63 12.62
C ILE A 242 30.30 -37.48 11.37
N GLN A 243 31.44 -38.17 11.32
CA GLN A 243 32.31 -38.15 10.14
C GLN A 243 31.65 -38.79 8.92
N GLU A 244 30.95 -39.91 9.11
CA GLU A 244 30.18 -40.59 8.06
C GLU A 244 29.09 -39.67 7.50
N ILE A 245 28.32 -38.99 8.37
CA ILE A 245 27.28 -38.04 7.96
C ILE A 245 27.86 -36.87 7.16
N ASN A 246 29.01 -36.31 7.57
CA ASN A 246 29.67 -35.22 6.84
C ASN A 246 30.21 -35.64 5.46
N GLN A 247 30.48 -36.93 5.26
CA GLN A 247 30.96 -37.47 3.98
C GLN A 247 29.82 -37.95 3.07
N LEU A 248 28.56 -37.83 3.49
CA LEU A 248 27.42 -38.22 2.66
C LEU A 248 27.36 -37.37 1.38
N PRO A 249 27.10 -38.00 0.22
CA PRO A 249 26.95 -37.26 -1.04
C PRO A 249 25.69 -36.40 -1.01
N GLU A 250 25.71 -35.30 -1.77
CA GLU A 250 24.58 -34.35 -1.82
C GLU A 250 23.28 -35.06 -2.20
N GLU A 251 23.31 -36.01 -3.13
CA GLU A 251 22.13 -36.75 -3.58
C GLU A 251 21.46 -37.54 -2.45
N ALA A 252 22.25 -38.13 -1.55
CA ALA A 252 21.73 -38.85 -0.39
C ALA A 252 21.19 -37.88 0.67
N LEU A 253 21.79 -36.71 0.82
CA LEU A 253 21.33 -35.64 1.69
C LEU A 253 20.06 -34.96 1.18
N LEU A 254 19.79 -34.96 -0.12
CA LEU A 254 18.53 -34.47 -0.68
C LEU A 254 17.35 -35.40 -0.35
N GLY A 255 17.59 -36.71 -0.37
CA GLY A 255 16.67 -37.81 -0.07
C GLY A 255 15.30 -37.70 -0.73
N SER A 256 14.21 -37.69 0.06
CA SER A 256 12.86 -37.75 -0.48
C SER A 256 12.25 -36.35 -0.63
N ARG A 257 11.47 -36.21 -1.70
CA ARG A 257 10.70 -35.01 -2.00
C ARG A 257 9.79 -34.54 -0.86
N LEU A 258 9.18 -35.49 -0.16
CA LEU A 258 8.18 -35.24 0.87
C LEU A 258 8.79 -35.21 2.28
N ASP A 259 10.11 -35.31 2.38
CA ASP A 259 10.78 -35.21 3.67
C ASP A 259 10.40 -33.89 4.33
N ALA A 260 10.13 -33.97 5.63
CA ALA A 260 9.89 -32.78 6.43
C ALA A 260 11.13 -31.90 6.35
N HIS A 261 10.97 -30.60 6.10
CA HIS A 261 12.03 -29.61 6.19
C HIS A 261 11.48 -28.38 6.91
N ASP A 262 12.35 -27.66 7.59
CA ASP A 262 11.98 -26.38 8.20
C ASP A 262 11.98 -25.30 7.11
N TRP A 263 10.89 -25.26 6.34
CA TRP A 263 10.73 -24.33 5.23
C TRP A 263 10.71 -22.87 5.69
N GLU A 264 10.27 -22.61 6.92
CA GLU A 264 10.30 -21.29 7.55
C GLU A 264 11.73 -20.85 7.80
N LYS A 265 12.56 -21.72 8.37
CA LYS A 265 14.00 -21.46 8.52
C LYS A 265 14.67 -21.23 7.18
N ILE A 266 14.38 -22.06 6.16
CA ILE A 266 14.99 -21.89 4.82
C ILE A 266 14.57 -20.54 4.21
N SER A 267 13.28 -20.20 4.28
CA SER A 267 12.73 -18.90 3.84
C SER A 267 13.45 -17.73 4.52
N ASN A 268 13.54 -17.75 5.84
CA ASN A 268 14.00 -16.60 6.62
C ASN A 268 15.53 -16.47 6.63
N VAL A 269 16.25 -17.59 6.70
CA VAL A 269 17.72 -17.60 6.83
C VAL A 269 18.42 -17.63 5.48
N SER A 270 17.96 -18.47 4.54
CA SER A 270 18.64 -18.59 3.24
C SER A 270 18.11 -17.59 2.22
N PHE A 271 16.80 -17.37 2.19
CA PHE A 271 16.15 -16.49 1.23
C PHE A 271 15.87 -15.09 1.78
N GLU A 272 16.20 -14.81 3.04
CA GLU A 272 15.98 -13.51 3.70
C GLU A 272 14.51 -13.04 3.58
N GLY A 273 13.56 -13.98 3.54
CA GLY A 273 12.13 -13.71 3.35
C GLY A 273 11.72 -13.27 1.94
N SER A 274 12.62 -13.32 0.95
CA SER A 274 12.31 -12.97 -0.45
C SER A 274 11.29 -13.91 -1.11
N ARG A 275 11.17 -15.15 -0.61
CA ARG A 275 10.23 -16.18 -1.03
C ARG A 275 9.59 -16.78 0.20
N SER A 276 8.28 -17.00 0.17
CA SER A 276 7.59 -17.60 1.31
C SER A 276 7.94 -19.09 1.48
N ALA A 277 7.88 -19.59 2.71
CA ALA A 277 8.08 -21.01 3.03
C ALA A 277 7.19 -21.93 2.18
N GLY A 278 5.91 -21.57 1.99
CA GLY A 278 4.97 -22.33 1.17
C GLY A 278 5.32 -22.34 -0.32
N GLU A 279 5.83 -21.24 -0.87
CA GLU A 279 6.30 -21.19 -2.25
C GLU A 279 7.54 -22.06 -2.45
N ILE A 280 8.50 -21.96 -1.52
CA ILE A 280 9.72 -22.75 -1.53
C ILE A 280 9.39 -24.25 -1.46
N GLN A 281 8.54 -24.65 -0.51
CA GLN A 281 8.09 -26.03 -0.34
C GLN A 281 7.44 -26.56 -1.61
N ARG A 282 6.45 -25.83 -2.16
CA ARG A 282 5.73 -26.26 -3.37
C ARG A 282 6.67 -26.35 -4.56
N PHE A 283 7.61 -25.42 -4.69
CA PHE A 283 8.58 -25.45 -5.78
C PHE A 283 9.54 -26.63 -5.65
N TRP A 284 10.02 -26.93 -4.44
CA TRP A 284 10.83 -28.11 -4.17
C TRP A 284 10.10 -29.42 -4.51
N GLN A 285 8.86 -29.52 -4.03
CA GLN A 285 8.01 -30.70 -4.16
C GLN A 285 7.38 -30.89 -5.54
N ASN A 286 7.37 -29.89 -6.41
CA ASN A 286 6.73 -30.02 -7.72
C ASN A 286 7.69 -29.79 -8.90
N TRP A 287 8.83 -29.11 -8.69
CA TRP A 287 9.72 -28.79 -9.80
C TRP A 287 11.22 -28.99 -9.55
N GLU A 288 11.77 -28.64 -8.39
CA GLU A 288 13.24 -28.57 -8.24
C GLU A 288 13.90 -29.90 -7.86
N HIS A 289 13.27 -30.69 -6.98
CA HIS A 289 13.93 -31.90 -6.46
C HIS A 289 14.28 -32.91 -7.59
N PRO A 290 15.48 -33.55 -7.54
CA PRO A 290 16.02 -34.36 -8.64
C PRO A 290 15.17 -35.55 -9.07
N SER A 291 14.30 -36.05 -8.19
CA SER A 291 13.40 -37.18 -8.50
C SER A 291 12.32 -36.85 -9.54
N ILE A 292 12.16 -35.60 -9.97
CA ILE A 292 11.22 -35.28 -11.05
C ILE A 292 11.83 -35.62 -12.39
N ASN A 293 11.09 -36.41 -13.14
CA ASN A 293 11.31 -36.54 -14.55
C ASN A 293 10.93 -35.23 -15.29
N LYS A 294 11.93 -34.57 -15.87
CA LYS A 294 11.77 -33.38 -16.73
C LYS A 294 11.95 -33.69 -18.22
N GLN A 295 12.05 -34.97 -18.58
CA GLN A 295 12.21 -35.42 -19.96
C GLN A 295 10.89 -35.36 -20.74
N GLU A 296 10.99 -35.45 -22.06
CA GLU A 296 9.84 -35.55 -22.94
C GLU A 296 9.10 -36.89 -22.72
N TRP A 297 7.77 -36.85 -22.92
CA TRP A 297 6.92 -38.02 -22.75
C TRP A 297 7.22 -39.08 -23.81
N SER A 298 7.50 -40.30 -23.37
CA SER A 298 7.63 -41.45 -24.25
C SER A 298 6.27 -41.87 -24.82
N ARG A 299 6.27 -42.56 -25.97
CA ARG A 299 5.03 -43.09 -26.59
C ARG A 299 4.27 -44.01 -25.64
N GLN A 300 4.98 -44.75 -24.77
CA GLN A 300 4.38 -45.62 -23.77
C GLN A 300 3.66 -44.82 -22.67
N GLU A 301 4.30 -43.78 -22.13
CA GLU A 301 3.69 -42.90 -21.12
C GLU A 301 2.48 -42.16 -21.71
N VAL A 302 2.55 -41.71 -22.96
CA VAL A 302 1.40 -41.11 -23.66
C VAL A 302 0.26 -42.13 -23.79
N GLY A 303 0.56 -43.39 -24.07
CA GLY A 303 -0.45 -44.47 -24.09
C GLY A 303 -1.10 -44.71 -22.73
N GLN A 304 -0.31 -44.76 -21.67
CA GLN A 304 -0.81 -44.90 -20.29
C GLN A 304 -1.64 -43.69 -19.85
N LEU A 305 -1.21 -42.47 -20.18
CA LEU A 305 -1.96 -41.25 -19.88
C LEU A 305 -3.33 -41.25 -20.56
N LYS A 306 -3.40 -41.70 -21.82
CA LYS A 306 -4.68 -41.85 -22.53
C LYS A 306 -5.59 -42.89 -21.87
N ALA A 307 -5.03 -43.98 -21.34
CA ALA A 307 -5.80 -44.98 -20.61
C ALA A 307 -6.35 -44.45 -19.27
N ILE A 308 -5.58 -43.63 -18.55
CA ILE A 308 -6.01 -42.99 -17.29
C ILE A 308 -7.05 -41.89 -17.58
N GLY A 309 -6.90 -41.17 -18.68
CA GLY A 309 -7.82 -40.11 -19.11
C GLY A 309 -9.08 -40.62 -19.82
N ASP A 310 -9.20 -41.92 -20.10
CA ASP A 310 -10.41 -42.49 -20.67
C ASP A 310 -11.53 -42.43 -19.60
N PRO A 311 -12.61 -41.67 -19.83
CA PRO A 311 -13.70 -41.54 -18.87
C PRO A 311 -14.30 -42.89 -18.45
N ARG A 312 -14.21 -43.93 -19.31
CA ARG A 312 -14.69 -45.28 -18.98
C ARG A 312 -13.87 -45.96 -17.87
N ALA A 313 -12.61 -45.59 -17.70
CA ALA A 313 -11.77 -46.06 -16.59
C ALA A 313 -12.05 -45.30 -15.28
N LEU A 314 -12.59 -44.07 -15.37
CA LEU A 314 -12.92 -43.20 -14.23
C LEU A 314 -14.36 -43.37 -13.73
N GLU A 315 -15.25 -43.99 -14.51
CA GLU A 315 -16.63 -44.31 -14.13
C GLU A 315 -16.74 -45.51 -13.16
N GLY A 316 -15.67 -46.28 -12.98
CA GLY A 316 -15.64 -47.43 -12.06
C GLY A 316 -15.54 -47.07 -10.56
N GLU A 317 -15.16 -45.83 -10.21
CA GLU A 317 -14.83 -45.47 -8.81
C GLU A 317 -15.39 -44.13 -8.32
N ARG A 318 -16.34 -43.49 -9.02
CA ARG A 318 -17.04 -42.30 -8.48
C ARG A 318 -18.51 -42.57 -8.24
N PRO A 319 -18.96 -42.76 -6.98
CA PRO A 319 -20.38 -42.69 -6.65
C PRO A 319 -20.81 -41.22 -6.72
N TYR A 320 -21.18 -40.77 -7.92
CA TYR A 320 -21.91 -39.53 -8.07
C TYR A 320 -23.34 -39.73 -7.53
N GLN A 321 -23.60 -39.27 -6.30
CA GLN A 321 -24.96 -38.97 -5.87
C GLN A 321 -25.46 -37.75 -6.65
N ALA A 322 -25.99 -37.98 -7.85
CA ALA A 322 -26.83 -37.03 -8.53
C ALA A 322 -28.21 -37.06 -7.87
N ALA A 323 -28.54 -36.07 -7.05
CA ALA A 323 -29.91 -35.84 -6.60
C ALA A 323 -30.76 -35.42 -7.81
N PRO A 324 -31.97 -35.99 -8.01
CA PRO A 324 -32.82 -35.62 -9.13
C PRO A 324 -33.46 -34.25 -8.90
N PRO A 325 -33.82 -33.52 -9.98
CA PRO A 325 -34.56 -32.27 -9.87
C PRO A 325 -36.02 -32.59 -9.56
N SER A 326 -36.44 -32.38 -8.31
CA SER A 326 -37.87 -32.42 -7.96
C SER A 326 -38.56 -31.21 -8.56
N GLY A 327 -39.40 -31.50 -9.55
CA GLY A 327 -40.17 -30.56 -10.34
C GLY A 327 -41.34 -29.90 -9.61
N ILE A 328 -41.80 -28.86 -10.29
CA ILE A 328 -42.99 -28.05 -10.04
C ILE A 328 -44.28 -28.89 -10.16
N ALA A 329 -45.19 -28.74 -9.20
CA ALA A 329 -46.66 -28.87 -9.33
C ALA A 329 -47.26 -28.28 -8.03
N GLU A 330 -47.70 -27.02 -7.98
CA GLU A 330 -49.00 -26.48 -8.40
C GLU A 330 -50.24 -27.13 -7.73
N LEU A 331 -51.01 -26.25 -7.08
CA LEU A 331 -52.48 -26.17 -6.93
C LEU A 331 -53.19 -26.45 -5.58
N ALA A 332 -54.04 -25.46 -5.28
CA ALA A 332 -55.32 -25.45 -4.53
C ALA A 332 -55.26 -25.42 -2.99
N VAL A 333 -55.52 -24.27 -2.35
CA VAL A 333 -56.85 -23.69 -2.02
C VAL A 333 -57.66 -24.57 -1.05
N SER A 334 -57.81 -24.13 0.21
CA SER A 334 -59.09 -23.65 0.79
C SER A 334 -59.17 -23.79 2.33
N SER A 335 -59.51 -22.66 2.97
CA SER A 335 -60.48 -22.52 4.07
C SER A 335 -60.23 -23.05 5.51
N LYS A 336 -60.63 -22.17 6.45
CA LYS A 336 -61.13 -22.38 7.83
C LYS A 336 -60.04 -22.61 8.90
N ILE A 337 -59.93 -21.86 10.00
CA ILE A 337 -60.79 -20.91 10.74
C ILE A 337 -59.91 -19.77 11.27
#